data_AF-A0A1A8A297-F1
#
_entry.id   AF-A0A1A8A297-F1
#
_cell.length_a   1.000
_cell.length_b   1.000
_cell.length_c   1.000
_cell.angle_alpha   90.00
_cell.angle_beta   90.00
_cell.angle_gamma   90.00
#
_symmetry.space_group_name_H-M   'P 1'
#
loop_
_entity.id
_entity.type
_entity.pdbx_description
1 polymer ?
#
loop_
_entity_poly.entity_id
_entity_poly.type
_entity_poly.pdbx_seq_one_letter_code
_entity_poly.pdbx_strand_id
1 'polypeptide(L)'
;MVSLTSAREHDNSVFALGEIVLQIPDLDLELEVNVLLNSPEIVERLEQCVMNWQTQITTIMEEQQSNQPEAPGPIAEIELWRDRASVLSALCQQLKQPMVQKILDVTTKANPAIIHTLNGTIADLSKYHSESDNNVFFLKTLERHFLNLAAGSDFTMMKETIPEMMESLQIIWQISRHYNSNERMVPLMERIAWQL
;
A
#
# COMPACT_ATOMS: atom_id res chain seq x y z
N MET A 1 -45.71 -20.64 -4.18
CA MET A 1 -44.83 -21.84 -4.06
C MET A 1 -43.89 -21.78 -5.24
N VAL A 2 -42.59 -21.48 -5.18
CA VAL A 2 -41.59 -21.21 -4.15
C VAL A 2 -40.52 -20.33 -4.83
N SER A 3 -39.95 -19.37 -4.10
CA SER A 3 -38.82 -18.51 -4.50
C SER A 3 -37.52 -19.31 -4.75
N LEU A 4 -36.63 -18.76 -5.57
CA LEU A 4 -35.15 -18.93 -5.55
C LEU A 4 -34.62 -17.83 -6.50
N THR A 5 -34.20 -16.65 -6.03
CA THR A 5 -32.97 -16.31 -5.29
C THR A 5 -31.71 -16.85 -5.96
N SER A 6 -30.94 -15.99 -6.62
CA SER A 6 -29.53 -15.75 -6.31
C SER A 6 -28.95 -14.67 -7.22
N ALA A 7 -28.96 -13.43 -6.72
CA ALA A 7 -27.95 -12.44 -7.07
C ALA A 7 -26.68 -12.79 -6.27
N ARG A 8 -25.59 -13.11 -6.97
CA ARG A 8 -24.22 -13.31 -6.49
C ARG A 8 -23.34 -13.20 -7.74
N GLU A 9 -22.26 -12.45 -7.82
CA GLU A 9 -21.46 -11.70 -6.88
C GLU A 9 -20.89 -10.49 -7.66
N HIS A 10 -21.06 -9.28 -7.14
CA HIS A 10 -20.22 -8.17 -7.58
C HIS A 10 -18.86 -8.35 -6.92
N ASP A 11 -17.91 -8.77 -7.75
CA ASP A 11 -16.54 -8.27 -7.81
C ASP A 11 -15.83 -8.07 -6.47
N ASN A 12 -15.33 -9.18 -5.92
CA ASN A 12 -14.52 -9.21 -4.70
C ASN A 12 -13.02 -9.40 -5.01
N SER A 13 -12.52 -8.89 -6.14
CA SER A 13 -11.18 -9.18 -6.64
C SER A 13 -10.08 -8.19 -6.19
N VAL A 14 -10.15 -7.62 -4.99
CA VAL A 14 -9.07 -6.71 -4.49
C VAL A 14 -8.36 -7.24 -3.23
N PHE A 15 -8.77 -8.37 -2.65
CA PHE A 15 -8.14 -8.92 -1.45
C PHE A 15 -7.44 -10.25 -1.73
N ALA A 16 -6.33 -10.19 -2.46
CA ALA A 16 -5.45 -11.35 -2.61
C ALA A 16 -3.98 -10.92 -2.68
N LEU A 17 -3.51 -10.22 -1.66
CA LEU A 17 -2.10 -10.24 -1.26
C LEU A 17 -2.11 -10.72 0.19
N GLY A 18 -1.38 -11.81 0.48
CA GLY A 18 -1.51 -12.63 1.68
C GLY A 18 -1.65 -11.83 2.98
N GLU A 19 -2.53 -12.31 3.86
CA GLU A 19 -3.02 -11.70 5.10
C GLU A 19 -1.94 -11.01 5.96
N ILE A 20 -1.56 -9.80 5.59
CA ILE A 20 -0.87 -8.89 6.50
C ILE A 20 -1.94 -8.41 7.47
N VAL A 21 -2.00 -9.00 8.66
CA VAL A 21 -2.97 -8.64 9.70
C VAL A 21 -2.25 -8.21 10.97
N LEU A 22 -2.61 -7.05 11.49
CA LEU A 22 -2.20 -6.58 12.82
C LEU A 22 -2.77 -7.55 13.86
N GLN A 23 -1.89 -8.23 14.59
CA GLN A 23 -2.33 -9.25 15.54
C GLN A 23 -2.99 -8.61 16.75
N ILE A 24 -4.21 -9.04 17.07
CA ILE A 24 -4.95 -8.61 18.26
C ILE A 24 -4.63 -9.60 19.39
N PRO A 25 -4.31 -9.14 20.61
CA PRO A 25 -3.99 -10.02 21.71
C PRO A 25 -5.25 -10.77 22.16
N ASP A 26 -5.10 -12.04 22.52
CA ASP A 26 -6.17 -12.85 23.10
C ASP A 26 -6.48 -12.36 24.53
N LEU A 27 -7.39 -11.39 24.61
CA LEU A 27 -7.81 -10.65 25.80
C LEU A 27 -9.30 -10.32 25.66
N ASP A 28 -10.01 -10.27 26.79
CA ASP A 28 -11.37 -9.72 26.83
C ASP A 28 -11.31 -8.20 26.70
N LEU A 29 -11.34 -7.74 25.46
CA LEU A 29 -11.36 -6.33 25.10
C LEU A 29 -12.80 -5.78 25.03
N GLU A 30 -13.83 -6.50 25.46
CA GLU A 30 -15.20 -5.96 25.53
C GLU A 30 -15.37 -5.03 26.75
N LEU A 31 -14.58 -5.24 27.81
CA LEU A 31 -14.56 -4.43 29.02
C LEU A 31 -14.33 -2.93 28.75
N GLU A 32 -14.86 -2.07 29.63
CA GLU A 32 -14.64 -0.63 29.53
C GLU A 32 -13.16 -0.27 29.70
N VAL A 33 -12.72 0.80 29.01
CA VAL A 33 -11.31 1.28 29.05
C VAL A 33 -10.79 1.47 30.48
N ASN A 34 -11.62 1.99 31.39
CA ASN A 34 -11.21 2.21 32.79
C ASN A 34 -10.99 0.89 33.55
N VAL A 35 -11.70 -0.17 33.20
CA VAL A 35 -11.53 -1.50 33.81
C VAL A 35 -10.21 -2.13 33.33
N LEU A 36 -9.93 -2.01 32.03
CA LEU A 36 -8.68 -2.51 31.44
C LEU A 36 -7.44 -1.82 32.05
N LEU A 37 -7.51 -0.50 32.30
CA LEU A 37 -6.44 0.28 32.91
C LEU A 37 -6.12 -0.12 34.36
N ASN A 38 -7.07 -0.70 35.09
CA ASN A 38 -6.86 -1.11 36.47
C ASN A 38 -6.13 -2.47 36.59
N SER A 39 -5.91 -3.16 35.47
CA SER A 39 -5.18 -4.43 35.45
C SER A 39 -3.79 -4.23 34.84
N PRO A 40 -2.71 -4.24 35.64
CA PRO A 40 -1.35 -4.01 35.15
C PRO A 40 -0.91 -5.09 34.14
N GLU A 41 -1.35 -6.34 34.33
CA GLU A 41 -1.06 -7.45 33.41
C GLU A 41 -1.68 -7.22 32.02
N ILE A 42 -2.92 -6.73 31.98
CA ILE A 42 -3.60 -6.41 30.71
C ILE A 42 -2.88 -5.25 30.02
N VAL A 43 -2.57 -4.19 30.78
CA VAL A 43 -1.85 -3.03 30.24
C VAL A 43 -0.51 -3.44 29.64
N GLU A 44 0.29 -4.25 30.33
CA GLU A 44 1.58 -4.74 29.83
C GLU A 44 1.41 -5.52 28.51
N ARG A 45 0.40 -6.40 28.41
CA ARG A 45 0.11 -7.12 27.17
C ARG A 45 -0.32 -6.20 26.03
N LEU A 46 -1.08 -5.14 26.32
CA LEU A 46 -1.49 -4.15 25.32
C LEU A 46 -0.31 -3.28 24.85
N GLU A 47 0.59 -2.90 25.76
CA GLU A 47 1.83 -2.21 25.43
C GLU A 47 2.71 -3.05 24.50
N GLN A 48 2.94 -4.32 24.84
CA GLN A 48 3.68 -5.26 23.99
C GLN A 48 3.01 -5.43 22.62
N CYS A 49 1.68 -5.50 22.57
CA CYS A 49 0.94 -5.55 21.32
C CYS A 49 1.23 -4.33 20.44
N VAL A 50 1.20 -3.12 21.01
CA VAL A 50 1.46 -1.89 20.26
C VAL A 50 2.91 -1.81 19.77
N MET A 51 3.88 -2.23 20.59
CA MET A 51 5.29 -2.31 20.16
C MET A 51 5.46 -3.30 19.00
N ASN A 52 4.79 -4.46 19.06
CA ASN A 52 4.82 -5.44 17.98
C ASN A 52 4.21 -4.89 16.69
N TRP A 53 3.11 -4.14 16.76
CA TRP A 53 2.53 -3.47 15.59
C TRP A 53 3.49 -2.46 14.99
N GLN A 54 4.18 -1.66 15.82
CA GLN A 54 5.18 -0.71 15.35
C GLN A 54 6.29 -1.41 14.57
N THR A 55 6.84 -2.50 15.11
CA THR A 55 7.87 -3.31 14.43
C THR A 55 7.32 -3.89 13.13
N GLN A 56 6.13 -4.50 13.16
CA GLN A 56 5.50 -5.10 11.99
C GLN A 56 5.28 -4.08 10.88
N ILE A 57 4.73 -2.91 11.18
CA ILE A 57 4.51 -1.83 10.20
C ILE A 57 5.84 -1.37 9.61
N THR A 58 6.86 -1.16 10.44
CA THR A 58 8.21 -0.78 9.98
C THR A 58 8.78 -1.81 9.01
N THR A 59 8.76 -3.10 9.38
CA THR A 59 9.27 -4.18 8.53
C THR A 59 8.54 -4.25 7.19
N ILE A 60 7.21 -4.15 7.19
CA ILE A 60 6.43 -4.17 5.94
C ILE A 60 6.77 -2.96 5.06
N MET A 61 6.91 -1.77 5.64
CA MET A 61 7.30 -0.58 4.87
C MET A 61 8.70 -0.73 4.24
N GLU A 62 9.64 -1.33 4.95
CA GLU A 62 10.99 -1.62 4.44
C GLU A 62 10.95 -2.65 3.31
N GLU A 63 10.19 -3.73 3.48
CA GLU A 63 9.94 -4.75 2.45
C GLU A 63 9.34 -4.12 1.18
N GLN A 64 8.26 -3.35 1.32
CA GLN A 64 7.63 -2.67 0.20
C GLN A 64 8.59 -1.72 -0.52
N GLN A 65 9.44 -0.98 0.20
CA GLN A 65 10.45 -0.11 -0.40
C GLN A 65 11.52 -0.90 -1.15
N SER A 66 11.91 -2.07 -0.65
CA SER A 66 12.93 -2.93 -1.27
C SER A 66 12.43 -3.70 -2.50
N ASN A 67 11.11 -3.93 -2.60
CA ASN A 67 10.51 -4.71 -3.69
C ASN A 67 10.92 -4.17 -5.07
N GLN A 68 11.16 -5.09 -5.98
CA GLN A 68 11.47 -4.82 -7.38
C GLN A 68 10.34 -5.37 -8.25
N PRO A 69 10.12 -4.81 -9.45
CA PRO A 69 9.10 -5.35 -10.34
C PRO A 69 9.44 -6.77 -10.77
N GLU A 70 8.45 -7.67 -10.75
CA GLU A 70 8.63 -9.12 -10.98
C GLU A 70 8.96 -9.48 -12.44
N ALA A 71 8.55 -8.64 -13.39
CA ALA A 71 8.82 -8.81 -14.80
C ALA A 71 9.69 -7.65 -15.33
N PRO A 72 10.44 -7.84 -16.42
CA PRO A 72 11.35 -6.81 -16.95
C PRO A 72 10.66 -5.69 -17.75
N GLY A 73 9.41 -5.88 -18.18
CA GLY A 73 8.66 -4.87 -18.95
C GLY A 73 8.17 -3.68 -18.11
N PRO A 74 7.70 -2.60 -18.77
CA PRO A 74 7.26 -1.37 -18.08
C PRO A 74 5.91 -1.53 -17.37
N ILE A 75 5.06 -2.47 -17.79
CA ILE A 75 3.82 -2.82 -17.05
C ILE A 75 4.14 -3.30 -15.63
N ALA A 76 5.25 -4.02 -15.43
CA ALA A 76 5.62 -4.52 -14.13
C ALA A 76 5.88 -3.38 -13.12
N GLU A 77 6.34 -2.22 -13.59
CA GLU A 77 6.49 -1.03 -12.73
C GLU A 77 5.12 -0.56 -12.22
N ILE A 78 4.08 -0.55 -13.07
CA ILE A 78 2.72 -0.19 -12.66
C ILE A 78 2.20 -1.15 -11.59
N GLU A 79 2.37 -2.46 -11.80
CA GLU A 79 1.92 -3.47 -10.85
C GLU A 79 2.68 -3.37 -9.52
N LEU A 80 4.00 -3.14 -9.54
CA LEU A 80 4.78 -2.89 -8.31
C LEU A 80 4.17 -1.75 -7.47
N TRP A 81 3.86 -0.62 -8.10
CA TRP A 81 3.28 0.52 -7.37
C TRP A 81 1.85 0.26 -6.91
N ARG A 82 1.08 -0.50 -7.69
CA ARG A 82 -0.28 -0.91 -7.34
C ARG A 82 -0.28 -1.83 -6.12
N ASP A 83 0.62 -2.81 -6.09
CA ASP A 83 0.78 -3.74 -4.97
C ASP A 83 1.23 -3.00 -3.71
N ARG A 84 2.23 -2.12 -3.82
CA ARG A 84 2.66 -1.23 -2.73
C ARG A 84 1.50 -0.42 -2.16
N ALA A 85 0.76 0.27 -3.03
CA ALA A 85 -0.39 1.08 -2.61
C ALA A 85 -1.44 0.21 -1.90
N SER A 86 -1.75 -0.97 -2.45
CA SER A 86 -2.71 -1.92 -1.88
C SER A 86 -2.30 -2.37 -0.46
N VAL A 87 -1.06 -2.81 -0.28
CA VAL A 87 -0.53 -3.27 1.02
C VAL A 87 -0.56 -2.14 2.06
N LEU A 88 -0.05 -0.96 1.70
CA LEU A 88 0.00 0.17 2.62
C LEU A 88 -1.41 0.69 2.95
N SER A 89 -2.34 0.62 2.00
CA SER A 89 -3.74 0.98 2.23
C SER A 89 -4.42 0.02 3.20
N ALA A 90 -4.17 -1.28 3.05
CA ALA A 90 -4.69 -2.30 3.95
C ALA A 90 -4.22 -2.08 5.40
N LEU A 91 -2.93 -1.76 5.60
CA LEU A 91 -2.40 -1.39 6.92
C LEU A 91 -3.07 -0.13 7.48
N CYS A 92 -3.22 0.92 6.65
CA CYS A 92 -3.92 2.14 7.05
C CYS A 92 -5.37 1.88 7.47
N GLN A 93 -6.06 0.94 6.82
CA GLN A 93 -7.43 0.55 7.14
C GLN A 93 -7.51 -0.24 8.45
N GLN A 94 -6.58 -1.17 8.68
CA GLN A 94 -6.52 -1.95 9.92
C GLN A 94 -6.30 -1.07 11.14
N LEU A 95 -5.42 -0.08 11.04
CA LEU A 95 -5.21 0.89 12.12
C LEU A 95 -6.49 1.64 12.50
N LYS A 96 -7.45 1.80 11.59
CA LYS A 96 -8.73 2.46 11.84
C LYS A 96 -9.81 1.53 12.39
N GLN A 97 -9.53 0.23 12.54
CA GLN A 97 -10.52 -0.71 13.06
C GLN A 97 -10.88 -0.36 14.52
N PRO A 98 -12.15 -0.49 14.91
CA PRO A 98 -12.61 -0.09 16.25
C PRO A 98 -11.83 -0.76 17.39
N MET A 99 -11.47 -2.04 17.22
CA MET A 99 -10.71 -2.77 18.24
C MET A 99 -9.28 -2.25 18.38
N VAL A 100 -8.62 -1.93 17.26
CA VAL A 100 -7.29 -1.33 17.25
C VAL A 100 -7.33 0.04 17.91
N GLN A 101 -8.31 0.88 17.56
CA GLN A 101 -8.50 2.19 18.18
C GLN A 101 -8.72 2.09 19.70
N LYS A 102 -9.50 1.10 20.17
CA LYS A 102 -9.69 0.86 21.60
C LYS A 102 -8.39 0.49 22.31
N ILE A 103 -7.57 -0.37 21.72
CA ILE A 103 -6.25 -0.72 22.27
C ILE A 103 -5.37 0.53 22.36
N LEU A 104 -5.33 1.34 21.30
CA LEU A 104 -4.58 2.60 21.28
C LEU A 104 -5.07 3.58 22.35
N ASP A 105 -6.38 3.69 22.58
CA ASP A 105 -6.96 4.56 23.61
C ASP A 105 -6.56 4.12 25.03
N VAL A 106 -6.61 2.82 25.32
CA VAL A 106 -6.17 2.26 26.61
C VAL A 106 -4.68 2.52 26.80
N THR A 107 -3.86 2.15 25.82
CA THR A 107 -2.40 2.32 25.89
C THR A 107 -1.99 3.79 25.94
N THR A 108 -2.72 4.70 25.31
CA THR A 108 -2.49 6.15 25.40
C THR A 108 -2.65 6.65 26.83
N LYS A 109 -3.65 6.15 27.55
CA LYS A 109 -3.89 6.55 28.95
C LYS A 109 -2.89 5.92 29.92
N ALA A 110 -2.44 4.70 29.63
CA ALA A 110 -1.45 4.00 30.46
C ALA A 110 -0.03 4.52 30.24
N ASN A 111 0.39 4.66 28.98
CA ASN A 111 1.76 4.96 28.59
C ASN A 111 1.82 5.73 27.25
N PRO A 112 1.72 7.08 27.30
CA PRO A 112 1.73 7.92 26.11
C PRO A 112 3.00 7.84 25.27
N ALA A 113 4.13 7.42 25.85
CA ALA A 113 5.41 7.39 25.16
C ALA A 113 5.42 6.34 24.04
N ILE A 114 4.85 5.15 24.28
CA ILE A 114 4.73 4.08 23.28
C ILE A 114 3.88 4.56 22.10
N ILE A 115 2.78 5.25 22.39
CA ILE A 115 1.87 5.77 21.36
C ILE A 115 2.52 6.90 20.56
N HIS A 116 3.33 7.75 21.20
CA HIS A 116 4.08 8.78 20.49
C HIS A 116 5.02 8.17 19.44
N THR A 117 5.73 7.09 19.79
CA THR A 117 6.60 6.37 18.85
C THR A 117 5.80 5.74 17.72
N LEU A 118 4.70 5.03 18.03
CA LEU A 118 3.82 4.45 17.01
C LEU A 118 3.27 5.52 16.04
N ASN A 119 2.86 6.69 16.56
CA ASN A 119 2.34 7.77 15.73
C ASN A 119 3.37 8.27 14.70
N GLY A 120 4.66 8.25 15.02
CA GLY A 120 5.72 8.51 14.06
C GLY A 120 5.69 7.50 12.92
N THR A 121 5.67 6.20 13.24
CA THR A 121 5.57 5.11 12.27
C THR A 121 4.30 5.20 11.42
N ILE A 122 3.15 5.56 12.00
CA ILE A 122 1.88 5.75 11.28
C ILE A 122 1.95 6.95 10.33
N ALA A 123 2.63 8.02 10.72
CA ALA A 123 2.83 9.18 9.85
C ALA A 123 3.69 8.83 8.63
N ASP A 124 4.76 8.06 8.83
CA ASP A 124 5.59 7.55 7.74
C ASP A 124 4.81 6.60 6.82
N LEU A 125 4.04 5.66 7.38
CA LEU A 125 3.13 4.80 6.63
C LEU A 125 2.16 5.61 5.75
N SER A 126 1.55 6.65 6.33
CA SER A 126 0.61 7.52 5.61
C SER A 126 1.28 8.28 4.47
N LYS A 127 2.52 8.73 4.68
CA LYS A 127 3.33 9.40 3.67
C LYS A 127 3.66 8.44 2.51
N TYR A 128 4.14 7.23 2.81
CA TYR A 128 4.47 6.23 1.79
C TYR A 128 3.24 5.72 1.03
N HIS A 129 2.11 5.58 1.71
CA HIS A 129 0.83 5.27 1.06
C HIS A 129 0.45 6.37 0.06
N SER A 130 0.48 7.64 0.48
CA SER A 130 0.17 8.77 -0.40
C SER A 130 1.12 8.90 -1.58
N GLU A 131 2.42 8.63 -1.38
CA GLU A 131 3.41 8.57 -2.45
C GLU A 131 3.05 7.46 -3.45
N SER A 132 2.74 6.27 -2.96
CA SER A 132 2.41 5.11 -3.80
C SER A 132 1.16 5.36 -4.63
N ASP A 133 0.10 5.90 -4.04
CA ASP A 133 -1.13 6.29 -4.75
C ASP A 133 -0.84 7.32 -5.86
N ASN A 134 -0.01 8.32 -5.57
CA ASN A 134 0.34 9.35 -6.54
C ASN A 134 1.15 8.76 -7.72
N ASN A 135 2.08 7.86 -7.43
CA ASN A 135 2.86 7.19 -8.46
C ASN A 135 1.99 6.28 -9.32
N VAL A 136 1.07 5.50 -8.72
CA VAL A 136 0.08 4.71 -9.47
C VAL A 136 -0.75 5.61 -10.39
N PHE A 137 -1.22 6.76 -9.90
CA PHE A 137 -2.00 7.71 -10.70
C PHE A 137 -1.23 8.16 -11.95
N PHE A 138 0.03 8.57 -11.82
CA PHE A 138 0.83 9.00 -12.97
C PHE A 138 1.17 7.85 -13.90
N LEU A 139 1.61 6.71 -13.37
CA LEU A 139 2.02 5.56 -14.18
C LEU A 139 0.85 4.97 -14.98
N LYS A 140 -0.37 4.97 -14.43
CA LYS A 140 -1.57 4.55 -15.15
C LYS A 140 -1.85 5.37 -16.41
N THR A 141 -1.40 6.63 -16.47
CA THR A 141 -1.53 7.44 -17.71
C THR A 141 -0.72 6.86 -18.87
N LEU A 142 0.33 6.07 -18.59
CA LEU A 142 1.19 5.41 -19.58
C LEU A 142 0.75 3.98 -19.91
N GLU A 143 -0.18 3.40 -19.15
CA GLU A 143 -0.55 1.97 -19.22
C GLU A 143 -0.93 1.55 -20.64
N ARG A 144 -1.73 2.35 -21.33
CA ARG A 144 -2.10 2.09 -22.74
C ARG A 144 -0.88 2.04 -23.66
N HIS A 145 0.08 2.95 -23.48
CA HIS A 145 1.30 2.97 -24.30
C HIS A 145 2.13 1.71 -24.05
N PHE A 146 2.28 1.31 -22.79
CA PHE A 146 3.01 0.09 -22.43
C PHE A 146 2.36 -1.18 -22.99
N LEU A 147 1.03 -1.27 -22.97
CA LEU A 147 0.29 -2.38 -23.57
C LEU A 147 0.46 -2.44 -25.09
N ASN A 148 0.44 -1.29 -25.77
CA ASN A 148 0.70 -1.22 -27.21
C ASN A 148 2.10 -1.74 -27.56
N LEU A 149 3.12 -1.39 -26.77
CA LEU A 149 4.48 -1.89 -26.97
C LEU A 149 4.56 -3.41 -26.71
N ALA A 150 3.90 -3.90 -25.66
CA ALA A 150 3.89 -5.32 -25.31
C ALA A 150 3.18 -6.20 -26.36
N ALA A 151 2.16 -5.67 -27.04
CA ALA A 151 1.46 -6.40 -28.10
C ALA A 151 2.35 -6.72 -29.31
N GLY A 152 3.37 -5.90 -29.58
CA GLY A 152 4.48 -6.19 -30.50
C GLY A 152 4.12 -6.52 -31.96
N SER A 153 2.86 -6.39 -32.36
CA SER A 153 2.36 -6.94 -33.62
C SER A 153 2.49 -6.00 -34.83
N ASP A 154 2.72 -4.70 -34.63
CA ASP A 154 2.81 -3.72 -35.72
C ASP A 154 3.89 -2.65 -35.45
N PHE A 155 4.93 -2.65 -36.28
CA PHE A 155 6.00 -1.64 -36.26
C PHE A 155 5.46 -0.22 -36.47
N THR A 156 4.37 -0.07 -37.22
CA THR A 156 3.69 1.21 -37.44
C THR A 156 3.12 1.75 -36.14
N MET A 157 2.42 0.89 -35.38
CA MET A 157 1.86 1.23 -34.07
C MET A 157 2.95 1.61 -33.07
N MET A 158 4.09 0.91 -33.05
CA MET A 158 5.22 1.27 -32.18
C MET A 158 5.78 2.65 -32.53
N LYS A 159 5.96 2.94 -33.82
CA LYS A 159 6.48 4.23 -34.30
C LYS A 159 5.58 5.41 -33.91
N GLU A 160 4.27 5.20 -33.87
CA GLU A 160 3.30 6.21 -33.44
C GLU A 160 3.21 6.32 -31.91
N THR A 161 3.34 5.20 -31.20
CA THR A 161 3.21 5.15 -29.73
C THR A 161 4.39 5.82 -29.01
N ILE A 162 5.62 5.66 -29.52
CA ILE A 162 6.83 6.15 -28.83
C ILE A 162 6.82 7.67 -28.63
N PRO A 163 6.57 8.53 -29.64
CA PRO A 163 6.52 9.98 -29.45
C PRO A 163 5.50 10.42 -28.38
N GLU A 164 4.27 9.91 -28.45
CA GLU A 164 3.21 10.25 -27.49
C GLU A 164 3.57 9.80 -26.06
N MET A 165 4.20 8.64 -25.91
CA MET A 165 4.67 8.12 -24.62
C MET A 165 5.79 9.01 -24.05
N MET A 166 6.73 9.46 -24.88
CA MET A 166 7.82 10.33 -24.44
C MET A 166 7.31 11.70 -23.99
N GLU A 167 6.31 12.27 -24.67
CA GLU A 167 5.64 13.50 -24.23
C GLU A 167 4.95 13.31 -22.88
N SER A 168 4.25 12.18 -22.70
CA SER A 168 3.60 11.84 -21.43
C SER A 168 4.61 11.69 -20.29
N LEU A 169 5.76 11.04 -20.53
CA LEU A 169 6.86 10.94 -19.58
C LEU A 169 7.46 12.30 -19.22
N GLN A 170 7.59 13.21 -20.18
CA GLN A 170 8.06 14.57 -19.94
C GLN A 170 7.08 15.34 -19.02
N ILE A 171 5.78 15.18 -19.21
CA ILE A 171 4.76 15.78 -18.35
C ILE A 171 4.86 15.21 -16.93
N ILE A 172 5.01 13.90 -16.79
CA ILE A 172 5.19 13.24 -15.49
C ILE A 172 6.44 13.78 -14.79
N TRP A 173 7.56 13.92 -15.49
CA TRP A 173 8.78 14.51 -14.95
C TRP A 173 8.58 15.94 -14.42
N GLN A 174 7.77 16.73 -15.11
CA GLN A 174 7.53 18.13 -14.72
C GLN A 174 6.57 18.28 -13.55
N ILE A 175 5.55 17.42 -13.46
CA ILE A 175 4.40 17.61 -12.55
C ILE A 175 4.46 16.68 -11.33
N SER A 176 4.97 15.46 -11.49
CA SER A 176 5.01 14.50 -10.39
C SER A 176 5.96 14.97 -9.29
N ARG A 177 5.54 14.80 -8.04
CA ARG A 177 6.37 15.12 -6.87
C ARG A 177 7.25 13.95 -6.43
N HIS A 178 6.84 12.73 -6.78
CA HIS A 178 7.43 11.49 -6.30
C HIS A 178 8.01 10.62 -7.42
N TYR A 179 7.69 10.95 -8.68
CA TYR A 179 8.14 10.23 -9.88
C TYR A 179 8.95 11.12 -10.84
N ASN A 180 9.58 12.16 -10.33
CA ASN A 180 10.39 13.12 -11.09
C ASN A 180 11.90 13.05 -10.76
N SER A 181 12.38 11.89 -10.33
CA SER A 181 13.80 11.66 -10.03
C SER A 181 14.42 10.67 -11.00
N ASN A 182 15.75 10.77 -11.19
CA ASN A 182 16.50 9.82 -12.00
C ASN A 182 16.37 8.39 -11.47
N GLU A 183 16.28 8.24 -10.14
CA GLU A 183 16.12 6.94 -9.46
C GLU A 183 14.82 6.21 -9.84
N ARG A 184 13.80 6.94 -10.32
CA ARG A 184 12.54 6.36 -10.82
C ARG A 184 12.49 6.30 -12.34
N MET A 185 12.84 7.40 -13.01
CA MET A 185 12.71 7.49 -14.45
C MET A 185 13.70 6.64 -15.22
N VAL A 186 14.97 6.57 -14.78
CA VAL A 186 15.98 5.79 -15.52
C VAL A 186 15.61 4.30 -15.55
N PRO A 187 15.28 3.64 -14.42
CA PRO A 187 14.81 2.25 -14.45
C PRO A 187 13.56 2.05 -15.30
N LEU A 188 12.60 2.98 -15.27
CA LEU A 188 11.42 2.89 -16.13
C LEU A 188 11.80 2.95 -17.62
N MET A 189 12.70 3.87 -18.01
CA MET A 189 13.18 3.98 -19.38
C MET A 189 13.93 2.73 -19.84
N GLU A 190 14.72 2.09 -18.97
CA GLU A 190 15.40 0.83 -19.25
C GLU A 190 14.38 -0.30 -19.51
N ARG A 191 13.28 -0.34 -18.75
CA ARG A 191 12.18 -1.30 -18.94
C ARG A 191 11.45 -1.08 -20.25
N ILE A 192 11.21 0.17 -20.61
CA ILE A 192 10.66 0.54 -21.92
C ILE A 192 11.60 0.08 -23.03
N ALA A 193 12.90 0.34 -22.90
CA ALA A 193 13.89 -0.08 -23.88
C ALA A 193 14.00 -1.60 -24.01
N TRP A 194 13.85 -2.34 -22.92
CA TRP A 194 13.79 -3.81 -22.92
C TRP A 194 12.58 -4.35 -23.70
N GLN A 195 11.45 -3.62 -23.68
CA GLN A 195 10.21 -4.02 -24.33
C GLN A 195 10.22 -3.82 -25.85
N LEU A 196 11.09 -2.94 -26.35
CA LEU A 196 11.28 -2.60 -27.77
C LEU A 196 12.21 -3.59 -28.48
#